data_AF-A0A7X5LNV4-F1
#
_entry.id   AF-A0A7X5LNV4-F1
#
_cell.length_a   1.000
_cell.length_b   1.000
_cell.length_c   1.000
_cell.angle_alpha   90.00
_cell.angle_beta   90.00
_cell.angle_gamma   90.00
#
_symmetry.space_group_name_H-M   'P 1'
#
loop_
_entity.id
_entity.type
_entity.pdbx_description
1 polymer ?
#
loop_
_entity_poly.entity_id
_entity_poly.type
_entity_poly.pdbx_seq_one_letter_code
_entity_poly.pdbx_strand_id
1 'polypeptide(L)' 'MGGISIWQLLIVLVIVVLLFGTKRLKGMGSDLGSAIKGFKKAVNDNEQDADFEQKKHVEEKDTADPVATKTQSDVKEKS' A
#
# COMPACT_ATOMS: atom_id res chain seq x y z
N MET A 1 -15.11 -31.92 15.63
CA MET A 1 -15.10 -30.51 16.11
C MET A 1 -14.67 -29.66 14.93
N GLY A 2 -15.62 -29.07 14.20
CA GLY A 2 -15.35 -28.37 12.94
C GLY A 2 -14.50 -27.13 13.17
N GLY A 3 -13.33 -27.07 12.52
CA GLY A 3 -12.45 -25.91 12.57
C GLY A 3 -13.05 -24.70 11.88
N ILE A 4 -12.46 -23.54 12.14
CA ILE A 4 -12.76 -22.29 11.44
C ILE A 4 -12.44 -22.50 9.96
N SER A 5 -13.45 -22.65 9.11
CA SER A 5 -13.24 -22.75 7.67
C SER A 5 -13.03 -21.35 7.09
N ILE A 6 -12.14 -21.29 6.10
CA ILE A 6 -11.78 -20.08 5.37
C ILE A 6 -13.01 -19.41 4.74
N TRP A 7 -14.02 -20.20 4.34
CA TRP A 7 -15.28 -19.71 3.79
C TRP A 7 -16.08 -18.85 4.77
N GLN A 8 -16.12 -19.22 6.06
CA GLN A 8 -16.78 -18.45 7.10
C GLN A 8 -16.06 -17.12 7.33
N LEU A 9 -14.72 -17.13 7.34
CA LEU A 9 -13.93 -15.90 7.51
C LEU A 9 -14.16 -14.91 6.36
N LEU A 10 -14.28 -15.38 5.11
CA LEU A 10 -14.59 -14.49 3.98
C LEU A 10 -15.98 -13.85 4.11
N ILE A 11 -16.99 -14.60 4.52
CA ILE A 11 -18.34 -14.07 4.73
C ILE A 11 -18.33 -13.01 5.85
N VAL A 12 -17.65 -13.27 6.96
CA VAL A 12 -17.51 -12.31 8.06
C VAL A 12 -16.76 -11.06 7.60
N LEU A 13 -15.68 -11.22 6.83
CA LEU A 13 -14.90 -10.11 6.29
C LEU A 13 -15.78 -9.17 5.44
N VAL A 14 -16.62 -9.73 4.57
CA VAL A 14 -17.52 -8.93 3.72
C VAL A 14 -18.47 -8.10 4.58
N ILE A 15 -19.05 -8.68 5.63
CA ILE A 15 -19.95 -7.96 6.54
C ILE A 15 -19.21 -6.81 7.24
N VAL A 16 -18.00 -7.08 7.76
CA VAL A 16 -17.17 -6.04 8.40
C VAL A 16 -16.85 -4.91 7.42
N VAL A 17 -16.48 -5.22 6.18
CA VAL A 17 -16.19 -4.21 5.15
C VAL A 17 -17.42 -3.37 4.84
N LEU A 18 -18.62 -3.96 4.80
CA LEU A 18 -19.87 -3.23 4.57
C LEU A 18 -20.25 -2.34 5.74
N LEU A 19 -20.04 -2.78 6.99
CA LEU A 19 -20.34 -2.00 8.19
C LEU A 19 -19.39 -0.80 8.37
N PHE A 20 -18.09 -1.04 8.22
CA PHE A 20 -17.08 0.00 8.42
C PHE A 20 -16.84 0.85 7.16
N GLY A 21 -17.22 0.34 5.99
CA GLY A 21 -16.96 0.93 4.68
C GLY A 21 -15.50 0.79 4.24
N THR A 22 -15.29 0.68 2.93
CA THR A 22 -13.95 0.52 2.33
C THR A 22 -13.04 1.72 2.57
N LYS A 23 -13.59 2.92 2.78
CA LYS A 23 -12.81 4.15 3.00
C LYS A 23 -12.08 4.17 4.34
N ARG A 24 -12.72 3.67 5.41
CA ARG A 24 -12.09 3.54 6.74
C ARG A 24 -11.10 2.40 6.77
N LEU A 25 -11.47 1.26 6.18
CA LEU A 25 -10.59 0.10 6.05
C LEU A 25 -9.35 0.38 5.21
N LYS A 26 -9.44 1.19 4.15
CA LYS A 26 -8.27 1.54 3.31
C LYS A 26 -7.29 2.45 4.05
N GLY A 27 -7.80 3.44 4.80
CA GLY A 27 -6.93 4.32 5.62
C GLY A 27 -6.18 3.53 6.68
N MET A 28 -6.90 2.84 7.57
CA MET A 28 -6.28 2.08 8.66
C MET A 28 -5.53 0.84 8.15
N GLY A 29 -6.02 0.20 7.09
CA GLY A 29 -5.40 -0.98 6.49
C GLY A 29 -4.10 -0.68 5.75
N SER A 30 -3.91 0.54 5.23
CA SER A 30 -2.63 0.95 4.64
C SER A 30 -1.52 1.03 5.69
N ASP A 31 -1.82 1.63 6.84
CA ASP A 31 -0.85 1.79 7.93
C ASP A 31 -0.54 0.45 8.60
N LEU A 32 -1.58 -0.32 8.93
CA LEU A 32 -1.44 -1.67 9.48
C LEU A 32 -0.78 -2.64 8.48
N GLY A 33 -1.15 -2.54 7.21
CA GLY A 33 -0.58 -3.35 6.14
C GLY A 33 0.90 -3.07 5.93
N SER A 34 1.32 -1.81 6.04
CA SER A 34 2.73 -1.42 5.95
C SER A 34 3.55 -1.98 7.11
N ALA A 35 3.01 -1.92 8.33
CA ALA A 35 3.65 -2.53 9.51
C ALA A 35 3.78 -4.06 9.38
N ILE A 36 2.70 -4.74 8.96
CA ILE A 36 2.69 -6.19 8.76
C ILE A 36 3.63 -6.60 7.60
N LYS A 37 3.75 -5.79 6.55
CA LYS A 37 4.69 -6.03 5.43
C LYS A 37 6.14 -6.01 5.90
N GLY A 38 6.51 -5.06 6.76
CA GLY A 38 7.84 -5.02 7.38
C GLY A 38 8.11 -6.24 8.27
N PHE A 39 7.12 -6.64 9.08
CA PHE A 39 7.22 -7.85 9.90
C PHE A 39 7.39 -9.12 9.07
N LYS A 40 6.55 -9.31 8.04
CA LYS A 40 6.69 -10.47 7.12
C LYS A 40 8.05 -10.47 6.43
N LYS A 41 8.54 -9.30 6.00
CA LYS A 41 9.86 -9.19 5.37
C LYS A 41 10.97 -9.61 6.34
N ALA A 42 10.96 -9.13 7.58
CA ALA A 42 11.96 -9.49 8.57
C ALA A 42 11.93 -10.98 8.94
N VAL A 43 10.74 -11.57 9.08
CA VAL A 43 10.58 -13.00 9.35
C VAL A 43 11.08 -13.85 8.17
N ASN A 44 10.74 -13.46 6.93
CA ASN A 44 11.19 -14.17 5.74
C ASN A 44 12.70 -13.96 5.45
N ASP A 45 13.29 -12.80 5.78
CA ASP A 45 14.74 -12.56 5.65
C ASP A 45 15.53 -13.53 6.54
N ASN A 46 15.06 -13.75 7.78
CA ASN A 46 15.67 -14.70 8.70
C ASN A 46 15.58 -16.16 8.22
N GLU A 47 14.61 -16.49 7.35
CA GLU A 47 14.54 -17.80 6.68
C GLU A 47 15.37 -17.86 5.37
N GLN A 48 15.69 -16.70 4.77
CA GLN A 48 16.42 -16.57 3.50
C GLN A 48 17.92 -16.29 3.64
N ASP A 49 18.43 -16.01 4.85
CA ASP A 49 19.88 -15.97 5.13
C ASP A 49 20.61 -17.32 4.89
N ALA A 50 19.88 -18.37 4.47
CA ALA A 50 20.44 -19.62 3.97
C ALA A 50 20.57 -19.69 2.42
N ASP A 51 20.02 -18.76 1.64
CA ASP A 51 20.11 -18.76 0.17
C ASP A 51 20.17 -17.33 -0.40
N PHE A 52 21.39 -16.87 -0.65
CA PHE A 52 21.70 -15.55 -1.19
C PHE A 52 21.40 -15.53 -2.71
N GLU A 53 20.40 -14.75 -3.16
CA GLU A 53 20.42 -13.96 -4.41
C GLU A 53 19.03 -13.38 -4.81
N GLN A 54 18.95 -12.04 -4.76
CA GLN A 54 18.55 -11.15 -5.86
C GLN A 54 17.09 -11.11 -6.37
N LYS A 55 16.46 -9.92 -6.20
CA LYS A 55 15.68 -9.10 -7.17
C LYS A 55 14.64 -8.24 -6.42
N LYS A 56 14.26 -7.02 -6.80
CA LYS A 56 14.65 -6.01 -7.80
C LYS A 56 13.66 -4.85 -7.58
N HIS A 57 14.17 -3.62 -7.56
CA HIS A 57 13.55 -2.38 -8.07
C HIS A 57 12.01 -2.31 -8.23
N VAL A 58 11.37 -1.39 -7.49
CA VAL A 58 10.23 -0.57 -7.94
C VAL A 58 10.47 0.80 -7.30
N GLU A 59 11.28 1.67 -7.90
CA GLU A 59 10.90 2.65 -8.94
C GLU A 59 9.65 3.46 -8.57
N GLU A 60 9.93 4.65 -8.06
CA GLU A 60 9.28 5.93 -8.34
C GLU A 60 8.36 5.94 -9.57
N LYS A 61 7.05 6.05 -9.32
CA LYS A 61 6.05 6.62 -10.23
C LYS A 61 4.76 6.85 -9.44
N ASP A 62 4.55 8.09 -9.01
CA ASP A 62 3.37 8.88 -9.41
C ASP A 62 3.54 10.32 -8.90
N THR A 63 4.31 11.09 -9.66
CA THR A 63 4.03 12.52 -9.81
C THR A 63 2.70 12.59 -10.55
N ALA A 64 1.60 12.59 -9.80
CA ALA A 64 0.31 13.03 -10.32
C ALA A 64 0.35 14.55 -10.42
N ASP A 65 0.27 15.02 -11.65
CA ASP A 65 0.35 16.40 -12.12
C ASP A 65 -0.33 17.46 -11.23
N PRO A 66 0.31 18.63 -11.02
CA PRO A 66 -0.37 19.84 -10.57
C PRO A 66 -1.23 20.41 -11.71
N VAL A 67 -2.49 20.00 -11.79
CA VAL A 67 -3.46 20.66 -12.68
C VAL A 67 -4.01 21.92 -12.01
N ALA A 68 -3.68 23.04 -12.63
CA ALA A 68 -4.35 24.35 -12.58
C ALA A 68 -4.15 25.22 -11.33
N THR A 69 -3.18 26.13 -11.39
CA THR A 69 -3.47 27.57 -11.23
C THR A 69 -2.53 28.38 -12.12
N LYS A 70 -3.14 29.13 -13.02
CA LYS A 70 -2.58 30.08 -13.97
C LYS A 70 -1.87 31.22 -13.23
N THR A 71 -0.72 31.66 -13.73
CA THR A 71 -0.21 33.06 -13.84
C THR A 71 1.24 32.93 -14.34
N GLN A 72 1.43 32.79 -15.65
CA GLN A 72 1.73 33.90 -16.55
C GLN A 72 2.97 34.69 -16.12
N SER A 73 4.10 34.19 -16.61
CA SER A 73 5.34 34.90 -16.84
C SER A 73 5.10 36.08 -17.80
N ASP A 74 5.42 37.29 -17.34
CA ASP A 74 5.69 38.44 -18.20
C ASP A 74 6.73 39.35 -17.52
N VAL A 75 8.01 39.03 -17.68
CA VAL A 75 9.08 40.04 -17.79
C VAL A 75 10.01 39.58 -18.91
N LYS A 76 9.65 40.03 -20.10
CA LYS A 76 10.46 40.08 -21.30
C LYS A 76 11.65 41.02 -21.09
N GLU A 77 12.74 40.73 -21.82
CA GLU A 77 13.65 41.71 -22.41
C GLU A 77 14.75 42.35 -21.54
N LYS A 78 15.90 41.65 -21.40
CA LYS A 78 17.23 42.25 -21.66
C LYS A 78 18.33 41.19 -21.68
N SER A 79 18.83 40.87 -22.88
CA SER A 79 20.22 40.55 -23.26
C SER A 79 20.25 39.74 -24.55
#